data_AF-M5C3F1-F1
#
_entry.id   AF-M5C3F1-F1
#
_cell.length_a   1.000
_cell.length_b   1.000
_cell.length_c   1.000
_cell.angle_alpha   90.00
_cell.angle_beta   90.00
_cell.angle_gamma   90.00
#
_symmetry.space_group_name_H-M   'P 1'
#
loop_
_entity.id
_entity.type
_entity.pdbx_description
1 polymer ?
#
loop_
_entity_poly.entity_id
_entity_poly.type
_entity_poly.pdbx_seq_one_letter_code
_entity_poly.pdbx_strand_id
1 'polypeptide(L)'
;MHLTEKAALYYEGGWVWTADHDLDDPTQRQIDVYSGRGILIESCGPVWLTGSGSEHHVIYQYNIVGAKNVYMGLIQTETPYWQPEPAPPAPFSLSKAYKDPELTAGPAAWSVVISKSSQVYIYGAGLYNFFQHYSQACLADYTCQSQIINVDKHSTDIGIFSLSTVGLTHMLSVDSTPVINQNDNRNGFQSNTARWVSGAY
;
A
#
# COMPACT_ATOMS: atom_id res chain seq x y z
N MET A 1 -6.18 11.74 1.55
CA MET A 1 -7.24 12.04 0.55
C MET A 1 -8.41 11.07 0.75
N HIS A 2 -9.67 11.51 0.65
CA HIS A 2 -10.85 10.65 0.81
C HIS A 2 -11.81 10.83 -0.37
N LEU A 3 -11.96 9.79 -1.19
CA LEU A 3 -12.92 9.70 -2.28
C LEU A 3 -14.16 9.00 -1.75
N THR A 4 -15.19 9.78 -1.42
CA THR A 4 -16.46 9.26 -0.92
C THR A 4 -17.23 8.50 -2.01
N GLU A 5 -18.27 7.76 -1.62
CA GLU A 5 -19.04 6.84 -2.49
C GLU A 5 -19.50 7.44 -3.83
N LYS A 6 -19.76 8.76 -3.87
CA LYS A 6 -20.26 9.48 -5.05
C LYS A 6 -19.20 10.26 -5.82
N ALA A 7 -17.96 10.27 -5.35
CA ALA A 7 -16.89 11.00 -6.01
C ALA A 7 -16.55 10.33 -7.36
N ALA A 8 -16.20 11.13 -8.36
CA ALA A 8 -15.48 10.67 -9.54
C ALA A 8 -14.18 11.49 -9.63
N LEU A 9 -13.08 10.86 -10.00
CA LEU A 9 -11.77 11.52 -9.98
C LEU A 9 -10.88 11.02 -11.11
N TYR A 10 -10.27 11.96 -11.82
CA TYR A 10 -9.06 11.74 -12.60
C TYR A 10 -7.90 12.41 -11.87
N TYR A 11 -6.90 11.63 -11.45
CA TYR A 11 -5.76 12.11 -10.67
C TYR A 11 -4.47 11.61 -11.31
N GLU A 12 -3.73 12.53 -11.93
CA GLU A 12 -2.51 12.21 -12.66
C GLU A 12 -1.29 12.86 -12.02
N GLY A 13 -0.22 12.07 -11.82
CA GLY A 13 1.06 12.53 -11.28
C GLY A 13 1.02 12.98 -9.81
N GLY A 14 -0.10 12.77 -9.14
CA GLY A 14 -0.31 13.33 -7.82
C GLY A 14 0.35 12.51 -6.70
N TRP A 15 0.91 13.23 -5.73
CA TRP A 15 1.74 12.66 -4.66
C TRP A 15 1.19 13.06 -3.29
N VAL A 16 0.71 12.07 -2.53
CA VAL A 16 0.26 12.22 -1.15
C VAL A 16 1.40 11.78 -0.24
N TRP A 17 2.30 12.71 0.04
CA TRP A 17 3.53 12.44 0.78
C TRP A 17 3.41 12.88 2.24
N THR A 18 3.80 12.00 3.16
CA THR A 18 4.09 12.37 4.55
C THR A 18 5.59 12.45 4.71
N ALA A 19 6.11 13.61 5.14
CA ALA A 19 7.54 13.86 5.09
C ALA A 19 8.37 12.84 5.89
N ASP A 20 9.28 12.16 5.20
CA ASP A 20 10.29 11.26 5.77
C ASP A 20 11.63 11.99 6.03
N HIS A 21 11.85 13.13 5.38
CA HIS A 21 13.00 14.03 5.59
C HIS A 21 12.61 15.51 5.44
N ASP A 22 13.47 16.38 5.97
CA ASP A 22 13.38 17.82 5.80
C ASP A 22 13.89 18.23 4.40
N LEU A 23 13.01 18.80 3.58
CA LEU A 23 13.30 19.20 2.20
C LEU A 23 14.33 20.34 2.12
N ASP A 24 14.35 21.22 3.11
CA ASP A 24 15.19 22.42 3.10
C ASP A 24 16.50 22.22 3.89
N ASP A 25 16.64 21.09 4.59
CA ASP A 25 17.91 20.69 5.20
C ASP A 25 18.86 20.15 4.11
N PRO A 26 20.03 20.78 3.87
CA PRO A 26 20.96 20.33 2.84
C PRO A 26 21.56 18.94 3.12
N THR A 27 21.44 18.44 4.35
CA THR A 27 21.84 17.08 4.73
C THR A 27 20.73 16.05 4.55
N GLN A 28 19.53 16.47 4.13
CA GLN A 28 18.33 15.63 3.94
C GLN A 28 18.03 14.82 5.21
N ARG A 29 18.10 15.51 6.35
CA ARG A 29 17.91 14.89 7.66
C ARG A 29 16.52 14.26 7.75
N GLN A 30 16.50 12.96 8.05
CA GLN A 30 15.27 12.21 8.27
C GLN A 30 14.50 12.74 9.48
N ILE A 31 13.17 12.68 9.42
CA ILE A 31 12.26 13.19 10.45
C ILE A 31 11.07 12.24 10.66
N ASP A 32 10.52 12.27 11.86
CA ASP A 32 9.28 11.56 12.18
C ASP A 32 8.08 12.51 12.02
N VAL A 33 7.27 12.26 10.99
CA VAL A 33 5.96 12.90 10.82
C VAL A 33 4.87 11.84 10.84
N TYR A 34 3.88 12.01 11.72
CA TYR A 34 2.79 11.05 11.88
C TYR A 34 1.54 11.51 11.11
N SER A 35 1.21 10.79 10.03
CA SER A 35 -0.03 10.97 9.27
C SER A 35 -0.80 9.66 9.22
N GLY A 36 -2.03 9.63 9.74
CA GLY A 36 -2.74 8.37 9.95
C GLY A 36 -3.03 7.57 8.68
N ARG A 37 -3.44 8.25 7.60
CA ARG A 37 -4.08 7.62 6.42
C ARG A 37 -3.65 8.34 5.14
N GLY A 38 -3.33 7.57 4.10
CA GLY A 38 -3.08 8.10 2.76
C GLY A 38 -4.36 8.34 1.99
N ILE A 39 -4.71 7.43 1.08
CA ILE A 39 -5.82 7.58 0.14
C ILE A 39 -6.91 6.54 0.45
N LEU A 40 -8.07 7.00 0.91
CA LEU A 40 -9.28 6.19 1.08
C LEU A 40 -10.19 6.32 -0.14
N ILE A 41 -10.58 5.19 -0.73
CA ILE A 41 -11.44 5.11 -1.91
C ILE A 41 -12.67 4.27 -1.58
N GLU A 42 -13.82 4.93 -1.46
CA GLU A 42 -15.15 4.30 -1.34
C GLU A 42 -16.00 4.53 -2.59
N SER A 43 -15.49 5.30 -3.55
CA SER A 43 -16.17 5.69 -4.78
C SER A 43 -16.63 4.48 -5.61
N CYS A 44 -17.87 4.53 -6.11
CA CYS A 44 -18.39 3.64 -7.14
C CYS A 44 -18.00 4.06 -8.58
N GLY A 45 -17.16 5.08 -8.67
CA GLY A 45 -16.43 5.48 -9.85
C GLY A 45 -17.16 6.43 -10.80
N PRO A 46 -16.46 6.82 -11.88
CA PRO A 46 -15.12 6.31 -12.21
C PRO A 46 -13.97 7.00 -11.46
N VAL A 47 -12.93 6.23 -11.11
CA VAL A 47 -11.69 6.73 -10.50
C VAL A 47 -10.50 6.28 -11.34
N TRP A 48 -9.66 7.22 -11.75
CA TRP A 48 -8.38 6.97 -12.40
C TRP A 48 -7.25 7.60 -11.61
N LEU A 49 -6.34 6.78 -11.11
CA LEU A 49 -5.09 7.20 -10.47
C LEU A 49 -3.93 6.86 -11.40
N THR A 50 -3.47 7.83 -12.17
CA THR A 50 -2.45 7.66 -13.21
C THR A 50 -1.10 8.18 -12.71
N GLY A 51 -0.16 7.29 -12.42
CA GLY A 51 1.16 7.69 -11.90
C GLY A 51 1.10 8.36 -10.52
N SER A 52 0.34 7.79 -9.58
CA SER A 52 0.17 8.39 -8.24
C SER A 52 1.07 7.77 -7.18
N GLY A 53 1.50 8.59 -6.22
CA GLY A 53 2.26 8.16 -5.03
C GLY A 53 1.48 8.43 -3.73
N SER A 54 1.55 7.52 -2.77
CA SER A 54 1.03 7.71 -1.41
C SER A 54 2.00 7.06 -0.43
N GLU A 55 2.58 7.83 0.49
CA GLU A 55 3.77 7.39 1.22
C GLU A 55 3.79 7.81 2.69
N HIS A 56 4.38 6.94 3.50
CA HIS A 56 4.71 7.15 4.91
C HIS A 56 3.50 7.47 5.81
N HIS A 57 2.33 6.98 5.43
CA HIS A 57 1.16 7.00 6.30
C HIS A 57 1.16 5.81 7.26
N VAL A 58 0.72 6.04 8.49
CA VAL A 58 0.81 5.09 9.62
C VAL A 58 0.02 3.80 9.36
N ILE A 59 -1.23 3.90 8.92
CA ILE A 59 -2.15 2.76 8.85
C ILE A 59 -2.13 2.14 7.44
N TYR A 60 -2.30 2.97 6.42
CA TYR A 60 -2.28 2.54 5.03
C TYR A 60 -1.90 3.66 4.05
N GLN A 61 -1.33 3.29 2.92
CA GLN A 61 -1.10 4.21 1.81
C GLN A 61 -2.33 4.32 0.89
N TYR A 62 -2.94 3.18 0.53
CA TYR A 62 -4.22 3.10 -0.19
C TYR A 62 -5.17 2.12 0.51
N ASN A 63 -6.43 2.53 0.73
CA ASN A 63 -7.50 1.69 1.25
C ASN A 63 -8.73 1.81 0.36
N ILE A 64 -9.15 0.71 -0.24
CA ILE A 64 -10.21 0.63 -1.25
C ILE A 64 -11.34 -0.22 -0.65
N VAL A 65 -12.46 0.40 -0.31
CA VAL A 65 -13.50 -0.23 0.50
C VAL A 65 -14.88 -0.01 -0.11
N GLY A 66 -15.56 -1.09 -0.51
CA GLY A 66 -16.88 -0.98 -1.14
C GLY A 66 -16.86 -0.28 -2.50
N ALA A 67 -15.67 -0.08 -3.09
CA ALA A 67 -15.49 0.72 -4.29
C ALA A 67 -15.77 -0.06 -5.58
N LYS A 68 -16.03 0.67 -6.65
CA LYS A 68 -16.23 0.12 -8.00
C LYS A 68 -15.63 1.01 -9.08
N ASN A 69 -15.18 0.40 -10.18
CA ASN A 69 -14.69 1.12 -11.37
C ASN A 69 -13.45 1.98 -11.06
N VAL A 70 -12.41 1.34 -10.51
CA VAL A 70 -11.17 1.99 -10.09
C VAL A 70 -10.02 1.51 -10.95
N TYR A 71 -9.35 2.43 -11.63
CA TYR A 71 -8.08 2.22 -12.32
C TYR A 71 -6.94 2.87 -11.53
N MET A 72 -5.82 2.16 -11.43
CA MET A 72 -4.60 2.59 -10.76
C MET A 72 -3.41 2.18 -11.62
N GLY A 73 -2.57 3.11 -12.09
CA GLY A 73 -1.45 2.74 -12.97
C GLY A 73 -0.45 3.85 -13.30
N LEU A 74 0.84 3.72 -13.03
CA LEU A 74 1.39 2.90 -11.94
C LEU A 74 1.09 3.61 -10.60
N ILE A 75 0.93 2.85 -9.53
CA ILE A 75 0.91 3.37 -8.17
C ILE A 75 2.21 3.06 -7.44
N GLN A 76 2.60 3.95 -6.53
CA GLN A 76 3.82 3.79 -5.74
C GLN A 76 3.53 4.07 -4.25
N THR A 77 4.18 3.31 -3.36
CA THR A 77 4.07 3.45 -1.91
C THR A 77 5.36 3.14 -1.16
N GLU A 78 5.61 3.87 -0.07
CA GLU A 78 6.61 3.54 0.94
C GLU A 78 6.00 3.45 2.34
N THR A 79 6.50 2.50 3.13
CA THR A 79 6.23 2.41 4.57
C THR A 79 6.99 3.52 5.31
N PRO A 80 6.44 4.15 6.37
CA PRO A 80 7.19 5.11 7.17
C PRO A 80 8.47 4.50 7.76
N TYR A 81 9.59 5.20 7.68
CA TYR A 81 10.92 4.63 7.99
C TYR A 81 11.12 4.26 9.47
N TRP A 82 10.40 4.96 10.34
CA TRP A 82 10.40 4.72 11.78
C TRP A 82 9.60 3.47 12.18
N GLN A 83 8.68 2.97 11.35
CA GLN A 83 7.98 1.72 11.67
C GLN A 83 8.98 0.57 11.72
N PRO A 84 8.87 -0.34 12.71
CA PRO A 84 7.68 -0.62 13.53
C PRO A 84 7.58 0.10 14.88
N GLU A 85 8.33 1.18 15.12
CA GLU A 85 8.34 1.88 16.40
C GLU A 85 7.96 3.37 16.26
N PRO A 86 6.74 3.79 16.66
CA PRO A 86 5.65 2.94 17.14
C PRO A 86 5.01 2.09 16.02
N ALA A 87 4.40 0.98 16.39
CA ALA A 87 3.65 0.15 15.44
C ALA A 87 2.29 0.82 15.15
N PRO A 88 1.71 0.64 13.95
CA PRO A 88 0.35 1.08 13.70
C PRO A 88 -0.63 0.40 14.68
N PRO A 89 -1.71 1.10 15.11
CA PRO A 89 -2.16 2.39 14.60
C PRO A 89 -1.51 3.60 15.28
N ALA A 90 -0.63 3.41 16.27
CA ALA A 90 -0.10 4.51 17.07
C ALA A 90 0.68 5.53 16.20
N PRO A 91 0.57 6.84 16.49
CA PRO A 91 -0.12 7.46 17.64
C PRO A 91 -1.64 7.64 17.45
N PHE A 92 -2.22 7.13 16.37
CA PHE A 92 -3.65 7.21 16.09
C PHE A 92 -4.43 6.03 16.69
N SER A 93 -5.75 6.14 16.64
CA SER A 93 -6.68 5.04 16.90
C SER A 93 -7.35 4.62 15.60
N LEU A 94 -7.68 3.33 15.50
CA LEU A 94 -8.49 2.81 14.40
C LEU A 94 -9.88 3.46 14.42
N SER A 95 -10.40 3.78 13.23
CA SER A 95 -11.68 4.42 13.01
C SER A 95 -12.52 3.60 12.04
N LYS A 96 -13.68 3.14 12.53
CA LYS A 96 -14.71 2.52 11.69
C LYS A 96 -15.31 3.51 10.68
N ALA A 97 -15.27 4.82 10.99
CA ALA A 97 -15.78 5.84 10.08
C ALA A 97 -14.89 5.96 8.81
N TYR A 98 -13.59 5.75 8.95
CA TYR A 98 -12.62 5.76 7.84
C TYR A 98 -12.25 4.37 7.33
N LYS A 99 -13.02 3.35 7.73
CA LYS A 99 -12.86 1.95 7.29
C LYS A 99 -11.44 1.43 7.50
N ASP A 100 -10.79 1.82 8.60
CA ASP A 100 -9.41 1.39 8.83
C ASP A 100 -9.32 -0.15 8.79
N PRO A 101 -8.36 -0.71 8.04
CA PRO A 101 -8.23 -2.15 7.90
C PRO A 101 -7.70 -2.78 9.19
N GLU A 102 -7.92 -4.09 9.32
CA GLU A 102 -7.21 -4.88 10.32
C GLU A 102 -5.70 -4.85 10.03
N LEU A 103 -4.90 -4.70 11.08
CA LEU A 103 -3.45 -4.52 10.97
C LEU A 103 -2.70 -5.86 11.01
N THR A 104 -3.01 -6.73 10.06
CA THR A 104 -2.44 -8.09 9.94
C THR A 104 -1.14 -8.15 9.11
N ALA A 105 -0.65 -7.01 8.62
CA ALA A 105 0.55 -6.89 7.79
C ALA A 105 1.87 -7.22 8.54
N GLY A 106 1.79 -7.29 9.86
CA GLY A 106 2.92 -7.11 10.78
C GLY A 106 2.85 -5.73 11.43
N PRO A 107 3.89 -5.30 12.17
CA PRO A 107 3.88 -4.01 12.87
C PRO A 107 4.16 -2.82 11.93
N ALA A 108 3.57 -2.81 10.72
CA ALA A 108 3.81 -1.82 9.67
C ALA A 108 2.54 -1.55 8.85
N ALA A 109 2.52 -0.42 8.15
CA ALA A 109 1.41 0.05 7.35
C ALA A 109 1.11 -0.88 6.17
N TRP A 110 -0.15 -0.96 5.75
CA TRP A 110 -0.49 -1.54 4.46
C TRP A 110 -0.17 -0.59 3.31
N SER A 111 0.38 -1.09 2.21
CA SER A 111 0.42 -0.28 0.99
C SER A 111 -0.93 -0.19 0.32
N VAL A 112 -1.60 -1.33 0.15
CA VAL A 112 -2.90 -1.40 -0.50
C VAL A 112 -3.79 -2.41 0.23
N VAL A 113 -4.99 -2.00 0.62
CA VAL A 113 -6.02 -2.92 1.08
C VAL A 113 -7.25 -2.79 0.19
N ILE A 114 -7.76 -3.91 -0.31
CA ILE A 114 -8.97 -3.99 -1.11
C ILE A 114 -10.00 -4.83 -0.37
N SER A 115 -11.13 -4.22 0.00
CA SER A 115 -12.20 -4.86 0.76
C SER A 115 -13.55 -4.65 0.10
N LYS A 116 -14.34 -5.71 -0.04
CA LYS A 116 -15.71 -5.70 -0.59
C LYS A 116 -15.87 -4.86 -1.87
N SER A 117 -14.85 -4.85 -2.73
CA SER A 117 -14.79 -3.98 -3.91
C SER A 117 -14.87 -4.80 -5.19
N SER A 118 -15.16 -4.16 -6.32
CA SER A 118 -15.16 -4.85 -7.63
C SER A 118 -14.72 -3.97 -8.78
N GLN A 119 -14.26 -4.55 -9.89
CA GLN A 119 -13.75 -3.79 -11.04
C GLN A 119 -12.64 -2.82 -10.61
N VAL A 120 -11.65 -3.36 -9.90
CA VAL A 120 -10.45 -2.64 -9.46
C VAL A 120 -9.27 -3.20 -10.23
N TYR A 121 -8.61 -2.35 -11.02
CA TYR A 121 -7.49 -2.77 -11.85
C TYR A 121 -6.26 -1.93 -11.56
N ILE A 122 -5.21 -2.61 -11.12
CA ILE A 122 -3.89 -2.04 -10.85
C ILE A 122 -2.95 -2.47 -11.98
N TYR A 123 -2.56 -1.52 -12.82
CA TYR A 123 -1.61 -1.71 -13.91
C TYR A 123 -0.27 -1.09 -13.56
N GLY A 124 0.58 -1.90 -12.94
CA GLY A 124 1.85 -1.47 -12.37
C GLY A 124 1.66 -1.02 -10.93
N ALA A 125 2.45 -1.63 -10.03
CA ALA A 125 2.54 -1.20 -8.63
C ALA A 125 3.97 -1.33 -8.15
N GLY A 126 4.50 -0.30 -7.50
CA GLY A 126 5.77 -0.33 -6.78
C GLY A 126 5.51 -0.16 -5.29
N LEU A 127 5.53 -1.25 -4.53
CA LEU A 127 5.18 -1.22 -3.10
C LEU A 127 6.38 -1.57 -2.23
N TYR A 128 6.89 -0.62 -1.47
CA TYR A 128 8.20 -0.75 -0.84
C TYR A 128 8.15 -0.63 0.69
N ASN A 129 9.00 -1.42 1.33
CA ASN A 129 9.43 -1.17 2.69
C ASN A 129 10.94 -1.29 2.76
N PHE A 130 11.61 -0.17 3.03
CA PHE A 130 13.06 -0.09 3.04
C PHE A 130 13.70 -0.22 4.42
N PHE A 131 12.90 -0.14 5.49
CA PHE A 131 13.41 0.09 6.83
C PHE A 131 12.68 -0.71 7.90
N GLN A 132 13.40 -0.96 8.99
CA GLN A 132 12.82 -1.22 10.30
C GLN A 132 13.50 -0.28 11.28
N HIS A 133 12.76 0.73 11.78
CA HIS A 133 13.29 1.75 12.70
C HIS A 133 14.60 2.36 12.15
N TYR A 134 14.52 2.92 10.95
CA TYR A 134 15.64 3.54 10.20
C TYR A 134 16.82 2.61 9.83
N SER A 135 16.79 1.34 10.22
CA SER A 135 17.77 0.35 9.78
C SER A 135 17.34 -0.31 8.47
N GLN A 136 18.27 -0.41 7.52
CA GLN A 136 18.07 -1.12 6.24
C GLN A 136 18.58 -2.57 6.27
N ALA A 137 18.98 -3.10 7.43
CA ALA A 137 19.53 -4.45 7.54
C ALA A 137 18.56 -5.54 7.03
N CYS A 138 17.26 -5.32 7.20
CA CYS A 138 16.18 -6.19 6.74
C CYS A 138 16.06 -6.32 5.22
N LEU A 139 16.74 -5.47 4.44
CA LEU A 139 16.78 -5.59 2.98
C LEU A 139 17.64 -6.77 2.51
N ALA A 140 18.60 -7.21 3.32
CA ALA A 140 19.50 -8.30 2.96
C ALA A 140 18.78 -9.65 2.84
N ASP A 141 17.71 -9.83 3.61
CA ASP A 141 16.91 -11.06 3.67
C ASP A 141 15.42 -10.84 3.33
N TYR A 142 15.05 -9.62 2.92
CA TYR A 142 13.69 -9.25 2.49
C TYR A 142 12.64 -9.42 3.60
N THR A 143 13.01 -9.04 4.83
CA THR A 143 12.19 -9.22 6.03
C THR A 143 11.72 -7.91 6.66
N CYS A 144 11.84 -6.77 5.96
CA CYS A 144 11.42 -5.48 6.50
C CYS A 144 9.94 -5.49 6.91
N GLN A 145 9.11 -6.19 6.14
CA GLN A 145 7.71 -6.45 6.48
C GLN A 145 7.20 -7.77 5.88
N SER A 146 6.26 -8.43 6.57
CA SER A 146 5.78 -9.75 6.15
C SER A 146 4.82 -9.70 4.96
N GLN A 147 3.85 -8.77 4.98
CA GLN A 147 2.80 -8.62 3.97
C GLN A 147 2.58 -7.14 3.68
N ILE A 148 2.31 -6.74 2.43
CA ILE A 148 2.20 -5.31 2.05
C ILE A 148 0.91 -4.93 1.29
N ILE A 149 0.28 -5.89 0.61
CA ILE A 149 -1.03 -5.72 -0.03
C ILE A 149 -1.94 -6.89 0.33
N ASN A 150 -3.20 -6.57 0.59
CA ASN A 150 -4.22 -7.54 0.94
C ASN A 150 -5.52 -7.32 0.14
N VAL A 151 -6.08 -8.40 -0.40
CA VAL A 151 -7.40 -8.41 -1.04
C VAL A 151 -8.31 -9.34 -0.26
N ASP A 152 -9.48 -8.86 0.18
CA ASP A 152 -10.43 -9.73 0.89
C ASP A 152 -11.09 -10.75 -0.06
N LYS A 153 -11.66 -11.81 0.53
CA LYS A 153 -12.38 -12.85 -0.24
C LYS A 153 -13.73 -12.40 -0.79
N HIS A 154 -14.20 -11.21 -0.41
CA HIS A 154 -15.49 -10.67 -0.85
C HIS A 154 -15.36 -9.77 -2.09
N SER A 155 -14.14 -9.37 -2.43
CA SER A 155 -13.83 -8.60 -3.61
C SER A 155 -13.81 -9.49 -4.85
N THR A 156 -14.38 -9.00 -5.94
CA THR A 156 -14.52 -9.75 -7.19
C THR A 156 -14.05 -8.90 -8.37
N ASP A 157 -13.56 -9.53 -9.43
CA ASP A 157 -13.07 -8.81 -10.61
C ASP A 157 -11.98 -7.78 -10.25
N ILE A 158 -10.95 -8.27 -9.54
CA ILE A 158 -9.74 -7.54 -9.19
C ILE A 158 -8.61 -8.04 -10.08
N GLY A 159 -7.92 -7.11 -10.74
CA GLY A 159 -6.73 -7.41 -11.54
C GLY A 159 -5.52 -6.62 -11.07
N ILE A 160 -4.41 -7.30 -10.81
CA ILE A 160 -3.15 -6.68 -10.44
C ILE A 160 -2.09 -7.16 -11.42
N PHE A 161 -1.53 -6.24 -12.18
CA PHE A 161 -0.56 -6.49 -13.23
C PHE A 161 0.75 -5.78 -12.91
N SER A 162 1.88 -6.44 -13.15
CA SER A 162 3.22 -5.93 -12.86
C SER A 162 3.36 -5.40 -11.42
N LEU A 163 3.10 -6.26 -10.44
CA LEU A 163 3.29 -5.97 -9.03
C LEU A 163 4.76 -6.13 -8.66
N SER A 164 5.41 -5.03 -8.31
CA SER A 164 6.76 -5.00 -7.80
C SER A 164 6.79 -4.67 -6.32
N THR A 165 7.60 -5.40 -5.54
CA THR A 165 7.79 -5.14 -4.11
C THR A 165 9.26 -5.19 -3.70
N VAL A 166 9.63 -4.45 -2.65
CA VAL A 166 11.00 -4.39 -2.10
C VAL A 166 10.97 -4.49 -0.59
N GLY A 167 11.74 -5.42 -0.01
CA GLY A 167 11.87 -5.60 1.45
C GLY A 167 10.74 -6.40 2.10
N LEU A 168 9.99 -7.18 1.30
CA LEU A 168 8.82 -7.93 1.77
C LEU A 168 9.04 -9.42 1.66
N THR A 169 8.54 -10.19 2.63
CA THR A 169 8.51 -11.66 2.55
C THR A 169 7.43 -12.14 1.58
N HIS A 170 6.23 -11.54 1.64
CA HIS A 170 5.10 -11.89 0.79
C HIS A 170 4.60 -10.68 0.02
N MET A 171 4.55 -10.85 -1.31
CA MET A 171 4.19 -9.79 -2.24
C MET A 171 2.69 -9.52 -2.25
N LEU A 172 1.85 -10.55 -2.06
CA LEU A 172 0.41 -10.45 -2.10
C LEU A 172 -0.24 -11.42 -1.13
N SER A 173 -1.29 -10.94 -0.48
CA SER A 173 -2.09 -11.70 0.49
C SER A 173 -3.56 -11.65 0.10
N VAL A 174 -4.28 -12.73 0.38
CA VAL A 174 -5.74 -12.83 0.22
C VAL A 174 -6.35 -13.19 1.57
N ASP A 175 -7.30 -12.39 2.04
CA ASP A 175 -7.92 -12.55 3.37
C ASP A 175 -6.87 -12.63 4.51
N SER A 176 -5.85 -11.77 4.44
CA SER A 176 -4.67 -11.74 5.33
C SER A 176 -3.83 -13.01 5.34
N THR A 177 -4.05 -13.91 4.37
CA THR A 177 -3.24 -15.11 4.18
C THR A 177 -2.27 -14.88 3.02
N PRO A 178 -0.96 -15.04 3.22
CA PRO A 178 0.01 -14.87 2.14
C PRO A 178 -0.21 -15.86 1.00
N VAL A 179 -0.15 -15.39 -0.25
CA VAL A 179 -0.35 -16.24 -1.44
C VAL A 179 0.78 -16.13 -2.46
N ILE A 180 1.52 -15.02 -2.50
CA ILE A 180 2.68 -14.86 -3.39
C ILE A 180 3.92 -14.57 -2.55
N ASN A 181 4.87 -15.49 -2.54
CA ASN A 181 6.15 -15.31 -1.88
C ASN A 181 7.12 -14.54 -2.79
N GLN A 182 7.87 -13.62 -2.20
CA GLN A 182 8.87 -12.82 -2.91
C GLN A 182 9.98 -13.67 -3.55
N ASN A 183 10.32 -14.80 -2.93
CA ASN A 183 11.44 -15.66 -3.29
C ASN A 183 11.22 -16.35 -4.65
N ASP A 184 9.95 -16.61 -4.99
CA ASP A 184 9.56 -17.20 -6.27
C ASP A 184 9.54 -16.17 -7.42
N ASN A 185 9.72 -14.89 -7.10
CA ASN A 185 9.49 -13.76 -8.01
C ASN A 185 10.66 -12.77 -8.05
N ARG A 186 11.88 -13.18 -7.64
CA ARG A 186 13.06 -12.30 -7.59
C ARG A 186 13.36 -11.70 -8.97
N ASN A 187 13.56 -10.38 -9.02
CA ASN A 187 13.89 -9.66 -10.25
C ASN A 187 14.83 -8.46 -9.99
N GLY A 188 16.11 -8.76 -9.79
CA GLY A 188 17.11 -7.76 -9.41
C GLY A 188 16.89 -7.26 -7.98
N PHE A 189 16.81 -5.94 -7.81
CA PHE A 189 16.58 -5.31 -6.50
C PHE A 189 15.20 -5.65 -5.91
N GLN A 190 14.17 -5.64 -6.75
CA GLN A 190 12.79 -5.93 -6.38
C GLN A 190 12.42 -7.40 -6.63
N SER A 191 11.27 -7.82 -6.12
CA SER A 191 10.54 -8.99 -6.64
C SER A 191 9.37 -8.51 -7.49
N ASN A 192 9.06 -9.22 -8.58
CA ASN A 192 8.00 -8.84 -9.52
C ASN A 192 7.08 -10.02 -9.87
N THR A 193 5.78 -9.82 -9.72
CA THR A 193 4.74 -10.72 -10.22
C THR A 193 4.05 -10.06 -11.42
N ALA A 194 4.09 -10.75 -12.56
CA ALA A 194 3.54 -10.22 -13.80
C ALA A 194 2.02 -10.02 -13.75
N ARG A 195 1.28 -10.94 -13.12
CA ARG A 195 -0.18 -10.90 -13.05
C ARG A 195 -0.73 -11.69 -11.85
N TRP A 196 -1.75 -11.14 -11.22
CA TRP A 196 -2.68 -11.81 -10.32
C TRP A 196 -4.11 -11.33 -10.60
N VAL A 197 -5.09 -12.24 -10.51
CA VAL A 197 -6.52 -11.91 -10.64
C VAL A 197 -7.34 -12.63 -9.57
N SER A 198 -8.38 -11.97 -9.05
CA SER A 198 -9.29 -12.59 -8.08
C SER A 198 -10.12 -13.71 -8.73
N GLY A 199 -10.33 -14.83 -8.04
CA GLY A 199 -11.24 -15.90 -8.47
C GLY A 199 -10.64 -16.92 -9.46
N ALA A 200 -9.36 -16.83 -9.80
CA ALA A 200 -8.64 -17.91 -10.47
C ALA A 200 -8.20 -18.94 -9.43
N TYR A 201 -8.97 -20.02 -9.29
CA TYR A 201 -8.61 -21.22 -8.52
C TYR A 201 -8.71 -22.44 -9.45
#